data_AF-A0AA38MTR6-F1
#
_entry.id   AF-A0AA38MTR6-F1
#
_cell.length_a   1.000
_cell.length_b   1.000
_cell.length_c   1.000
_cell.angle_alpha   90.00
_cell.angle_beta   90.00
_cell.angle_gamma   90.00
#
_symmetry.space_group_name_H-M   'P 1'
#
loop_
_entity.id
_entity.type
_entity.pdbx_description
1 polymer ?
#
loop_
_entity_poly.entity_id
_entity_poly.type
_entity_poly.pdbx_seq_one_letter_code
_entity_poly.pdbx_strand_id
1 'polypeptide(L)'
;MSLVKVSVENVASNDKILHEIDTGKTLEENIDDIRRIFQLPASMYGLKLVSTNDGKTLHTYISADNFGEIKDGYFLKLVYSLGLLSNRIFDHIDDDFKEKSFQDLYELSVDPEFIKEIVKTEKHHVVMDVFTNRDLSEKEATACLIAIVHLFQKLYITDINQKFLDKIIAITKTAKNHELTKFALSVIHKILCHRDPTFAKWKEETIHQITISDFMVFIKNKGAAELQYGAILVINALIRCCKGEKRHQFIKEIDKRSFRETVYENIIARGNVDKNMAHELYLYQTHLLRSRVQQIKIRRDFALLSQTGRTYLGNPN
;
A
#
# COMPACT_ATOMS: atom_id res chain seq x y z
N MET A 1 27.83 28.88 -4.41
CA MET A 1 27.34 28.69 -3.04
C MET A 1 25.88 29.09 -3.02
N SER A 2 24.99 28.15 -2.67
CA SER A 2 23.59 28.48 -2.43
C SER A 2 23.37 28.24 -0.94
N LEU A 3 23.16 29.31 -0.19
CA LEU A 3 22.81 29.25 1.22
C LEU A 3 21.30 29.29 1.33
N VAL A 4 20.73 28.39 2.12
CA VAL A 4 19.29 28.26 2.30
C VAL A 4 18.93 28.51 3.77
N LYS A 5 18.05 29.48 4.01
CA LYS A 5 17.64 29.91 5.35
C LYS A 5 16.48 29.06 5.85
N VAL A 6 16.72 28.33 6.93
CA VAL A 6 15.74 27.42 7.53
C VAL A 6 15.58 27.69 9.02
N SER A 7 14.41 27.37 9.57
CA SER A 7 14.23 27.26 11.02
C SER A 7 14.54 25.84 11.43
N VAL A 8 15.41 25.63 12.42
CA VAL A 8 15.73 24.30 12.94
C VAL A 8 15.31 24.20 14.40
N GLU A 9 14.54 23.16 14.73
CA GLU A 9 14.10 22.83 16.08
C GLU A 9 14.99 21.72 16.69
N ASN A 10 15.35 21.89 17.96
CA ASN A 10 16.11 20.90 18.73
C ASN A 10 15.26 19.65 19.03
N VAL A 11 15.89 18.47 19.00
CA VAL A 11 15.27 17.18 19.34
C VAL A 11 14.70 17.11 20.76
N ALA A 12 15.36 17.74 21.73
CA ALA A 12 15.11 17.56 23.17
C ALA A 12 14.44 18.77 23.84
N SER A 13 14.83 20.00 23.48
CA SER A 13 14.36 21.21 24.15
C SER A 13 13.25 21.96 23.41
N ASN A 14 12.93 21.57 22.17
CA ASN A 14 12.06 22.32 21.24
C ASN A 14 12.53 23.77 20.98
N ASP A 15 13.78 24.10 21.31
CA ASP A 15 14.39 25.40 20.98
C ASP A 15 14.51 25.54 19.47
N LYS A 16 14.23 26.73 18.95
CA LYS A 16 14.26 27.03 17.52
C LYS A 16 15.33 28.06 17.22
N ILE A 17 16.13 27.79 16.19
CA ILE A 17 17.12 28.71 15.67
C ILE A 17 16.87 28.94 14.18
N LEU A 18 17.22 30.13 13.71
CA LEU A 18 17.37 30.37 12.28
C LEU A 18 18.80 29.96 11.89
N HIS A 19 18.92 29.10 10.89
CA HIS A 19 20.20 28.57 10.42
C HIS A 19 20.29 28.69 8.89
N GLU A 20 21.50 28.90 8.39
CA GLU A 20 21.78 28.94 6.95
C GLU A 20 22.44 27.62 6.56
N ILE A 21 21.69 26.75 5.88
CA ILE A 21 22.20 25.50 5.32
C ILE A 21 23.04 25.83 4.09
N ASP A 22 24.27 25.34 4.06
CA ASP A 22 25.13 25.41 2.88
C ASP A 22 24.91 24.18 2.01
N THR A 23 24.22 24.35 0.88
CA THR A 23 23.96 23.24 -0.06
C THR A 23 25.21 22.84 -0.85
N GLY A 24 26.33 23.57 -0.69
CA GLY A 24 27.63 23.16 -1.20
C GLY A 24 28.37 22.14 -0.32
N LYS A 25 27.95 22.02 0.95
CA LYS A 25 28.42 21.01 1.91
C LYS A 25 27.56 19.76 1.89
N THR A 26 28.06 18.65 2.43
CA THR A 26 27.25 17.44 2.58
C THR A 26 26.17 17.62 3.65
N LEU A 27 25.18 16.73 3.63
CA LEU A 27 24.12 16.72 4.66
C LEU A 27 24.72 16.49 6.06
N GLU A 28 25.71 15.60 6.17
CA GLU A 28 26.39 15.28 7.43
C GLU A 28 27.15 16.48 7.99
N GLU A 29 27.84 17.23 7.13
CA GLU A 29 28.56 18.45 7.54
C GLU A 29 27.59 19.52 8.09
N ASN A 30 26.45 19.72 7.41
CA ASN A 30 25.42 20.65 7.88
C ASN A 30 24.77 20.17 9.20
N ILE A 31 24.53 18.87 9.36
CA ILE A 31 24.02 18.30 10.60
C ILE A 31 25.02 18.54 11.75
N ASP A 32 26.31 18.35 11.51
CA ASP A 32 27.34 18.57 12.50
C ASP A 32 27.44 20.04 12.92
N ASP A 33 27.31 20.97 11.98
CA ASP A 33 27.27 22.40 12.27
C ASP A 33 26.06 22.77 13.15
N ILE A 34 24.86 22.26 12.81
CA ILE A 34 23.64 22.44 13.61
C ILE A 34 23.78 21.83 15.02
N ARG A 35 24.33 20.61 15.10
CA ARG A 35 24.57 19.89 16.35
C ARG A 35 25.46 20.68 17.31
N ARG A 36 26.54 21.29 16.78
CA ARG A 36 27.46 22.13 17.57
C ARG A 36 26.77 23.38 18.11
N ILE A 37 25.89 24.01 17.33
CA ILE A 37 25.12 25.18 17.78
C ILE A 37 24.23 24.81 18.97
N PHE A 38 23.57 23.65 18.90
CA PHE A 38 22.74 23.15 20.00
C PHE A 38 23.53 22.48 21.14
N GLN A 39 24.87 22.42 21.05
CA GLN A 39 25.75 21.80 22.05
C GLN A 39 25.39 20.33 22.37
N LEU A 40 24.90 19.62 21.36
CA LEU A 40 24.48 18.23 21.49
C LEU A 40 25.67 17.26 21.42
N PRO A 41 25.61 16.11 22.13
CA PRO A 41 26.69 15.12 22.15
C PRO A 41 27.00 14.58 20.76
N ALA A 42 28.14 13.93 20.57
CA ALA A 42 28.44 13.23 19.31
C ALA A 42 27.59 11.95 19.21
N SER A 43 26.32 12.11 18.81
CA SER A 43 25.45 10.99 18.43
C SER A 43 25.03 11.13 16.97
N MET A 44 24.58 10.01 16.38
CA MET A 44 24.09 10.00 15.00
C MET A 44 22.73 10.73 14.94
N TYR A 45 22.75 11.98 14.52
CA TYR A 45 21.56 12.79 14.26
C TYR A 45 21.20 12.78 12.78
N GLY A 46 19.95 13.12 12.49
CA GLY A 46 19.41 13.38 11.17
C GLY A 46 18.57 14.65 11.19
N LEU A 47 18.13 15.10 10.01
CA LEU A 47 17.17 16.19 9.88
C LEU A 47 15.83 15.65 9.39
N LYS A 48 14.75 16.21 9.91
CA LYS A 48 13.39 15.92 9.50
C LYS A 48 12.71 17.21 9.06
N LEU A 49 12.16 17.24 7.85
CA LEU A 49 11.32 18.33 7.37
C LEU A 49 9.97 18.25 8.08
N VAL A 50 9.67 19.26 8.89
CA VAL A 50 8.41 19.36 9.64
C VAL A 50 7.36 20.04 8.78
N SER A 51 7.66 21.24 8.28
CA SER A 51 6.75 22.00 7.42
C SER A 51 7.47 22.84 6.38
N THR A 52 6.79 23.10 5.27
CA THR A 52 7.24 24.04 4.24
C THR A 52 6.76 25.45 4.51
N ASN A 53 7.34 26.42 3.80
CA ASN A 53 6.91 27.83 3.80
C ASN A 53 5.42 28.02 3.44
N ASP A 54 4.87 27.16 2.59
CA ASP A 54 3.44 27.14 2.22
C ASP A 54 2.52 26.54 3.31
N GLY A 55 3.05 26.21 4.49
CA GLY A 55 2.30 25.65 5.61
C GLY A 55 1.96 24.16 5.48
N LYS A 56 2.54 23.44 4.51
CA LYS A 56 2.35 21.99 4.39
C LYS A 56 3.21 21.25 5.39
N THR A 57 2.58 20.46 6.26
CA THR A 57 3.27 19.56 7.18
C THR A 57 3.59 18.24 6.47
N LEU A 58 4.87 17.84 6.44
CA LEU A 58 5.35 16.67 5.70
C LEU A 58 5.96 15.59 6.60
N HIS A 59 6.53 15.96 7.75
CA HIS A 59 7.20 15.03 8.67
C HIS A 59 8.05 13.96 7.96
N THR A 60 8.90 14.37 7.02
CA THR A 60 9.73 13.47 6.22
C THR A 60 11.20 13.64 6.57
N TYR A 61 11.94 12.53 6.71
CA TYR A 61 13.38 12.58 6.91
C TYR A 61 14.11 13.14 5.69
N ILE A 62 15.20 13.85 5.95
CA ILE A 62 16.08 14.39 4.93
C ILE A 62 17.23 13.39 4.72
N SER A 63 17.46 13.02 3.48
CA SER A 63 18.58 12.19 3.02
C SER A 63 19.37 12.92 1.94
N ALA A 64 20.49 12.35 1.53
CA ALA A 64 21.30 12.92 0.44
C ALA A 64 20.48 13.14 -0.86
N ASP A 65 19.46 12.31 -1.11
CA ASP A 65 18.63 12.38 -2.32
C ASP A 65 17.74 13.62 -2.34
N ASN A 66 17.16 14.00 -1.19
CA ASN A 66 16.17 15.08 -1.09
C ASN A 66 16.75 16.36 -0.47
N PHE A 67 18.02 16.35 -0.03
CA PHE A 67 18.69 17.50 0.55
C PHE A 67 18.71 18.72 -0.38
N GLY A 68 18.87 18.49 -1.69
CA GLY A 68 18.83 19.55 -2.70
C GLY A 68 17.44 20.18 -2.91
N GLU A 69 16.38 19.60 -2.36
CA GLU A 69 15.00 20.11 -2.48
C GLU A 69 14.62 21.09 -1.37
N ILE A 70 15.50 21.30 -0.39
CA ILE A 70 15.28 22.22 0.73
C ILE A 70 15.29 23.66 0.20
N LYS A 71 14.30 24.45 0.64
CA LYS A 71 14.12 25.86 0.23
C LYS A 71 14.08 26.78 1.44
N ASP A 72 14.24 28.07 1.14
CA ASP A 72 14.13 29.12 2.15
C ASP A 72 12.78 29.10 2.85
N GLY A 73 12.81 29.28 4.17
CA GLY A 73 11.63 29.31 5.03
C GLY A 73 11.09 27.94 5.41
N TYR A 74 11.80 26.84 5.11
CA TYR A 74 11.43 25.52 5.60
C TYR A 74 11.71 25.37 7.10
N PHE A 75 10.88 24.57 7.77
CA PHE A 75 11.00 24.23 9.18
C PHE A 75 11.50 22.80 9.32
N LEU A 76 12.71 22.67 9.83
CA LEU A 76 13.38 21.41 10.08
C LEU A 76 13.39 21.11 11.58
N LYS A 77 13.50 19.83 11.91
CA LYS A 77 13.76 19.36 13.26
C LYS A 77 14.98 18.46 13.24
N LEU A 78 15.92 18.73 14.12
CA LEU A 78 17.01 17.81 14.41
C LEU A 78 16.42 16.62 15.17
N VAL A 79 16.72 15.42 14.71
CA VAL A 79 16.20 14.16 15.24
C VAL A 79 17.31 13.11 15.29
N TYR A 80 17.07 11.96 15.92
CA TYR A 80 17.99 10.83 15.80
C TYR A 80 18.03 10.30 14.36
N SER A 81 19.19 9.81 13.92
CA SER A 81 19.33 9.28 12.56
C SER A 81 18.46 8.05 12.34
N LEU A 82 18.05 7.84 11.09
CA LEU A 82 17.28 6.65 10.72
C LEU A 82 18.06 5.36 10.99
N GLY A 83 19.39 5.34 10.79
CA GLY A 83 20.21 4.18 11.08
C GLY A 83 20.20 3.81 12.57
N LEU A 84 20.29 4.79 13.47
CA LEU A 84 20.20 4.55 14.91
C LEU A 84 18.82 4.03 15.31
N LEU A 85 17.75 4.65 14.79
CA LEU A 85 16.38 4.25 15.08
C LEU A 85 16.05 2.87 14.51
N SER A 86 16.50 2.57 13.29
CA SER A 86 16.36 1.26 12.65
C SER A 86 17.04 0.18 13.49
N ASN A 87 18.31 0.36 13.86
CA ASN A 87 19.01 -0.60 14.72
C ASN A 87 18.27 -0.81 16.04
N ARG A 88 17.89 0.27 16.74
CA ARG A 88 17.13 0.16 17.98
C ARG A 88 15.84 -0.65 17.83
N ILE A 89 15.07 -0.44 16.75
CA ILE A 89 13.84 -1.17 16.49
C ILE A 89 14.13 -2.65 16.32
N PHE A 90 15.08 -3.01 15.45
CA PHE A 90 15.33 -4.40 15.08
C PHE A 90 16.15 -5.17 16.11
N ASP A 91 16.95 -4.51 16.93
CA ASP A 91 17.69 -5.13 18.03
C ASP A 91 16.76 -5.48 19.19
N HIS A 92 15.65 -4.76 19.35
CA HIS A 92 14.66 -4.96 20.41
C HIS A 92 13.28 -5.39 19.90
N ILE A 93 13.19 -5.97 18.71
CA ILE A 93 11.92 -6.49 18.18
C ILE A 93 11.50 -7.82 18.82
N ASP A 94 12.43 -8.44 19.55
CA ASP A 94 12.30 -9.78 20.17
C ASP A 94 12.27 -9.74 21.69
N ASP A 95 12.69 -8.61 22.27
CA ASP A 95 12.91 -8.45 23.70
C ASP A 95 11.67 -7.88 24.41
N ASP A 96 11.81 -7.62 25.71
CA ASP A 96 10.79 -6.98 26.55
C ASP A 96 10.38 -5.58 26.05
N PHE A 97 11.20 -4.94 25.20
CA PHE A 97 10.94 -3.63 24.61
C PHE A 97 10.20 -3.68 23.26
N LYS A 98 9.78 -4.86 22.80
CA LYS A 98 9.15 -5.04 21.48
C LYS A 98 7.95 -4.13 21.24
N GLU A 99 7.13 -3.84 22.26
CA GLU A 99 5.95 -2.98 22.10
C GLU A 99 6.36 -1.58 21.62
N LYS A 100 7.43 -1.03 22.19
CA LYS A 100 7.96 0.27 21.77
C LYS A 100 8.59 0.20 20.38
N SER A 101 9.29 -0.88 20.07
CA SER A 101 9.88 -1.12 18.74
C SER A 101 8.80 -1.18 17.64
N PHE A 102 7.67 -1.86 17.88
CA PHE A 102 6.55 -1.91 16.94
C PHE A 102 5.81 -0.58 16.83
N GLN A 103 5.69 0.18 17.92
CA GLN A 103 5.13 1.54 17.85
C GLN A 103 6.00 2.46 17.00
N ASP A 104 7.32 2.43 17.21
CA ASP A 104 8.25 3.23 16.42
C ASP A 104 8.28 2.77 14.95
N LEU A 105 8.17 1.46 14.70
CA LEU A 105 8.03 0.90 13.36
C LEU A 105 6.75 1.42 12.68
N TYR A 106 5.61 1.44 13.38
CA TYR A 106 4.35 1.97 12.87
C TYR A 106 4.51 3.43 12.42
N GLU A 107 5.09 4.27 13.27
CA GLU A 107 5.26 5.71 13.00
C GLU A 107 6.24 5.99 11.86
N LEU A 108 7.37 5.27 11.82
CA LEU A 108 8.41 5.49 10.82
C LEU A 108 8.10 4.86 9.47
N SER A 109 7.28 3.81 9.41
CA SER A 109 6.97 3.11 8.15
C SER A 109 6.20 3.95 7.13
N VAL A 110 5.58 5.05 7.56
CA VAL A 110 4.93 6.03 6.68
C VAL A 110 5.97 6.89 5.93
N ASP A 111 7.19 7.00 6.47
CA ASP A 111 8.27 7.78 5.87
C ASP A 111 9.01 7.01 4.76
N PRO A 112 9.02 7.50 3.51
CA PRO A 112 9.72 6.86 2.41
C PRO A 112 11.22 6.67 2.65
N GLU A 113 11.89 7.57 3.37
CA GLU A 113 13.33 7.48 3.63
C GLU A 113 13.65 6.40 4.66
N PHE A 114 12.77 6.16 5.63
CA PHE A 114 12.91 5.01 6.53
C PHE A 114 12.78 3.69 5.77
N ILE A 115 11.85 3.59 4.81
CA ILE A 115 11.72 2.40 3.96
C ILE A 115 13.00 2.16 3.14
N LYS A 116 13.65 3.21 2.62
CA LYS A 116 14.95 3.07 1.95
C LYS A 116 16.04 2.59 2.92
N GLU A 117 16.08 3.13 4.14
CA GLU A 117 17.10 2.76 5.13
C GLU A 117 16.99 1.29 5.51
N ILE A 118 15.80 0.77 5.83
CA ILE A 118 15.63 -0.65 6.18
C ILE A 118 15.93 -1.60 5.01
N VAL A 119 15.85 -1.12 3.77
CA VAL A 119 16.27 -1.89 2.58
C VAL A 119 17.79 -1.89 2.47
N LYS A 120 18.42 -0.71 2.60
CA LYS A 120 19.87 -0.53 2.59
C LYS A 120 20.57 -1.38 3.66
N THR A 121 19.98 -1.51 4.84
CA THR A 121 20.51 -2.32 5.95
C THR A 121 19.96 -3.75 5.98
N GLU A 122 19.29 -4.20 4.92
CA GLU A 122 18.71 -5.56 4.78
C GLU A 122 17.67 -5.95 5.86
N LYS A 123 17.24 -5.01 6.71
CA LYS A 123 16.28 -5.23 7.78
C LYS A 123 14.85 -5.47 7.27
N HIS A 124 14.55 -5.13 6.02
CA HIS A 124 13.29 -5.49 5.37
C HIS A 124 13.03 -7.01 5.34
N HIS A 125 14.08 -7.85 5.26
CA HIS A 125 13.94 -9.30 5.39
C HIS A 125 13.49 -9.70 6.80
N VAL A 126 13.98 -9.02 7.84
CA VAL A 126 13.57 -9.23 9.23
C VAL A 126 12.09 -8.88 9.41
N VAL A 127 11.62 -7.77 8.84
CA VAL A 127 10.19 -7.40 8.86
C VAL A 127 9.33 -8.51 8.24
N MET A 128 9.75 -9.05 7.09
CA MET A 128 9.05 -10.13 6.40
C MET A 128 9.04 -11.42 7.23
N ASP A 129 10.17 -11.77 7.84
CA ASP A 129 10.31 -12.96 8.69
C ASP A 129 9.45 -12.86 9.96
N VAL A 130 9.57 -11.75 10.69
CA VAL A 130 8.79 -11.45 11.91
C VAL A 130 7.30 -11.53 11.59
N PHE A 131 6.86 -10.90 10.51
CA PHE A 131 5.46 -10.97 10.11
C PHE A 131 5.04 -12.39 9.73
N THR A 132 5.88 -13.17 9.06
CA THR A 132 5.51 -14.50 8.56
C THR A 132 5.47 -15.54 9.67
N ASN A 133 6.52 -15.60 10.49
CA ASN A 133 6.81 -16.77 11.32
C ASN A 133 6.39 -16.62 12.79
N ARG A 134 5.97 -15.42 13.22
CA ARG A 134 5.64 -15.17 14.63
C ARG A 134 4.16 -14.95 14.87
N ASP A 135 3.73 -15.24 16.09
CA ASP A 135 2.41 -14.86 16.58
C ASP A 135 2.45 -13.41 17.05
N LEU A 136 1.91 -12.54 16.23
CA LEU A 136 1.85 -11.09 16.47
C LEU A 136 0.44 -10.72 16.94
N SER A 137 0.37 -9.80 17.89
CA SER A 137 -0.87 -9.08 18.18
C SER A 137 -1.31 -8.25 16.97
N GLU A 138 -2.57 -7.82 16.96
CA GLU A 138 -3.10 -7.04 15.84
C GLU A 138 -2.34 -5.73 15.60
N LYS A 139 -1.86 -5.07 16.66
CA LYS A 139 -1.08 -3.82 16.56
C LYS A 139 0.29 -4.07 15.93
N GLU A 140 1.00 -5.09 16.42
CA GLU A 140 2.33 -5.48 15.91
C GLU A 140 2.23 -5.91 14.43
N ALA A 141 1.23 -6.72 14.09
CA ALA A 141 0.97 -7.12 12.71
C ALA A 141 0.66 -5.92 11.80
N THR A 142 -0.10 -4.93 12.30
CA THR A 142 -0.41 -3.71 11.55
C THR A 142 0.86 -2.90 11.26
N ALA A 143 1.73 -2.73 12.25
CA ALA A 143 3.02 -2.03 12.06
C ALA A 143 3.87 -2.70 10.97
N CYS A 144 3.98 -4.02 10.97
CA CYS A 144 4.67 -4.76 9.91
C CYS A 144 4.00 -4.55 8.54
N LEU A 145 2.67 -4.66 8.46
CA LEU A 145 1.95 -4.56 7.19
C LEU A 145 2.10 -3.19 6.54
N ILE A 146 2.16 -2.10 7.30
CA ILE A 146 2.42 -0.75 6.77
C ILE A 146 3.77 -0.74 6.05
N ALA A 147 4.84 -1.20 6.71
CA ALA A 147 6.16 -1.30 6.11
C ALA A 147 6.14 -2.15 4.83
N ILE A 148 5.51 -3.33 4.90
CA ILE A 148 5.42 -4.30 3.79
C ILE A 148 4.66 -3.71 2.58
N VAL A 149 3.57 -2.97 2.81
CA VAL A 149 2.81 -2.28 1.76
C VAL A 149 3.70 -1.29 1.00
N HIS A 150 4.54 -0.53 1.72
CA HIS A 150 5.48 0.41 1.12
C HIS A 150 6.65 -0.29 0.42
N LEU A 151 7.18 -1.38 1.00
CA LEU A 151 8.21 -2.22 0.37
C LEU A 151 7.72 -2.80 -0.97
N PHE A 152 6.49 -3.32 -1.02
CA PHE A 152 5.87 -3.75 -2.28
C PHE A 152 5.65 -2.60 -3.27
N GLN A 153 5.29 -1.39 -2.77
CA GLN A 153 5.07 -0.24 -3.65
C GLN A 153 6.32 0.17 -4.41
N LYS A 154 7.47 0.06 -3.76
CA LYS A 154 8.78 0.40 -4.29
C LYS A 154 9.49 -0.77 -4.98
N LEU A 155 8.82 -1.94 -5.05
CA LEU A 155 9.33 -3.17 -5.68
C LEU A 155 10.60 -3.71 -5.01
N TYR A 156 10.76 -3.50 -3.70
CA TYR A 156 11.89 -4.05 -2.94
C TYR A 156 11.70 -5.52 -2.55
N ILE A 157 10.46 -6.02 -2.57
CA ILE A 157 10.16 -7.43 -2.28
C ILE A 157 10.26 -8.22 -3.57
N THR A 158 11.25 -9.10 -3.65
CA THR A 158 11.53 -9.93 -4.83
C THR A 158 10.88 -11.31 -4.77
N ASP A 159 10.60 -11.81 -3.56
CA ASP A 159 9.92 -13.08 -3.33
C ASP A 159 9.12 -13.07 -2.03
N ILE A 160 8.13 -13.96 -1.97
CA ILE A 160 7.34 -14.25 -0.77
C ILE A 160 7.23 -15.77 -0.59
N ASN A 161 6.70 -16.21 0.54
CA ASN A 161 6.47 -17.63 0.79
C ASN A 161 4.98 -17.93 1.02
N GLN A 162 4.63 -19.22 1.03
CA GLN A 162 3.25 -19.68 1.20
C GLN A 162 2.67 -19.25 2.55
N LYS A 163 3.45 -19.38 3.64
CA LYS A 163 3.02 -19.00 4.99
C LYS A 163 2.63 -17.52 5.07
N PHE A 164 3.40 -16.65 4.42
CA PHE A 164 3.12 -15.23 4.32
C PHE A 164 1.77 -15.00 3.65
N LEU A 165 1.54 -15.64 2.50
CA LEU A 165 0.29 -15.51 1.75
C LEU A 165 -0.91 -16.02 2.58
N ASP A 166 -0.80 -17.20 3.17
CA ASP A 166 -1.87 -17.81 3.98
C ASP A 166 -2.24 -16.91 5.17
N LYS A 167 -1.25 -16.29 5.82
CA LYS A 167 -1.46 -15.37 6.94
C LYS A 167 -2.19 -14.11 6.50
N ILE A 168 -1.79 -13.51 5.38
CA ILE A 168 -2.48 -12.34 4.81
C ILE A 168 -3.94 -12.68 4.49
N ILE A 169 -4.18 -13.84 3.88
CA ILE A 169 -5.53 -14.29 3.52
C ILE A 169 -6.36 -14.56 4.78
N ALA A 170 -5.80 -15.19 5.80
CA ALA A 170 -6.47 -15.42 7.08
C ALA A 170 -6.90 -14.12 7.76
N ILE A 171 -6.05 -13.08 7.72
CA ILE A 171 -6.38 -11.74 8.22
C ILE A 171 -7.59 -11.16 7.46
N THR A 172 -7.63 -11.30 6.14
CA THR A 172 -8.78 -10.84 5.33
C THR A 172 -10.04 -11.67 5.55
N LYS A 173 -9.95 -12.94 5.91
CA LYS A 173 -11.15 -13.75 6.20
C LYS A 173 -11.72 -13.47 7.60
N THR A 174 -10.84 -13.15 8.56
CA THR A 174 -11.24 -12.92 9.96
C THR A 174 -11.90 -11.57 10.18
N ALA A 175 -11.46 -10.53 9.45
CA ALA A 175 -12.11 -9.21 9.39
C ALA A 175 -12.38 -8.51 10.75
N LYS A 176 -11.61 -8.83 11.81
CA LYS A 176 -11.81 -8.27 13.17
C LYS A 176 -11.39 -6.81 13.30
N ASN A 177 -10.26 -6.44 12.68
CA ASN A 177 -9.64 -5.13 12.82
C ASN A 177 -9.59 -4.43 11.47
N HIS A 178 -10.26 -3.28 11.37
CA HIS A 178 -10.38 -2.56 10.10
C HIS A 178 -9.04 -2.07 9.53
N GLU A 179 -8.14 -1.60 10.38
CA GLU A 179 -6.85 -1.08 9.94
C GLU A 179 -5.94 -2.21 9.45
N LEU A 180 -5.85 -3.28 10.23
CA LEU A 180 -5.09 -4.48 9.84
C LEU A 180 -5.61 -5.06 8.52
N THR A 181 -6.93 -5.20 8.38
CA THR A 181 -7.55 -5.73 7.16
C THR A 181 -7.34 -4.81 5.96
N LYS A 182 -7.37 -3.47 6.14
CA LYS A 182 -7.07 -2.50 5.07
C LYS A 182 -5.68 -2.75 4.48
N PHE A 183 -4.66 -2.87 5.32
CA PHE A 183 -3.30 -3.09 4.82
C PHE A 183 -3.14 -4.48 4.22
N ALA A 184 -3.77 -5.52 4.78
CA ALA A 184 -3.79 -6.86 4.19
C ALA A 184 -4.41 -6.87 2.78
N LEU A 185 -5.55 -6.19 2.58
CA LEU A 185 -6.15 -6.02 1.25
C LEU A 185 -5.21 -5.30 0.27
N SER A 186 -4.50 -4.28 0.75
CA SER A 186 -3.49 -3.59 -0.07
C SER A 186 -2.32 -4.50 -0.46
N VAL A 187 -1.88 -5.41 0.42
CA VAL A 187 -0.83 -6.38 0.10
C VAL A 187 -1.33 -7.36 -0.96
N ILE A 188 -2.54 -7.92 -0.79
CA ILE A 188 -3.16 -8.83 -1.79
C ILE A 188 -3.23 -8.15 -3.15
N HIS A 189 -3.71 -6.90 -3.20
CA HIS A 189 -3.77 -6.13 -4.44
C HIS A 189 -2.38 -6.00 -5.08
N LYS A 190 -1.34 -5.67 -4.30
CA LYS A 190 0.03 -5.53 -4.81
C LYS A 190 0.60 -6.85 -5.33
N ILE A 191 0.31 -7.98 -4.68
CA ILE A 191 0.68 -9.32 -5.18
C ILE A 191 0.01 -9.59 -6.54
N LEU A 192 -1.31 -9.34 -6.63
CA LEU A 192 -2.08 -9.53 -7.86
C LEU A 192 -1.57 -8.66 -9.01
N CYS A 193 -1.18 -7.42 -8.72
CA CYS A 193 -0.69 -6.47 -9.71
C CYS A 193 0.82 -6.48 -9.93
N HIS A 194 1.56 -7.34 -9.23
CA HIS A 194 3.02 -7.41 -9.35
C HIS A 194 3.40 -7.76 -10.80
N ARG A 195 4.41 -7.10 -11.39
CA ARG A 195 4.76 -7.35 -12.80
C ARG A 195 5.77 -8.48 -12.98
N ASP A 196 6.54 -8.78 -11.95
CA ASP A 196 7.55 -9.83 -11.98
C ASP A 196 6.92 -11.22 -12.23
N PRO A 197 7.43 -12.01 -13.20
CA PRO A 197 7.04 -13.40 -13.40
C PRO A 197 7.20 -14.31 -12.18
N THR A 198 8.12 -14.03 -11.25
CA THR A 198 8.28 -14.83 -10.02
C THR A 198 7.00 -14.86 -9.19
N PHE A 199 6.21 -13.78 -9.26
CA PHE A 199 4.92 -13.67 -8.59
C PHE A 199 3.78 -14.38 -9.30
N ALA A 200 3.97 -14.96 -10.49
CA ALA A 200 2.92 -15.66 -11.22
C ALA A 200 2.28 -16.78 -10.38
N LYS A 201 3.12 -17.60 -9.71
CA LYS A 201 2.68 -18.65 -8.78
C LYS A 201 1.81 -18.06 -7.66
N TRP A 202 2.29 -16.99 -7.03
CA TRP A 202 1.61 -16.37 -5.90
C TRP A 202 0.27 -15.74 -6.30
N LYS A 203 0.17 -15.20 -7.51
CA LYS A 203 -1.11 -14.73 -8.07
C LYS A 203 -2.08 -15.88 -8.25
N GLU A 204 -1.66 -16.97 -8.86
CA GLU A 204 -2.53 -18.14 -9.05
C GLU A 204 -3.03 -18.67 -7.71
N GLU A 205 -2.14 -18.81 -6.73
CA GLU A 205 -2.49 -19.27 -5.38
C GLU A 205 -3.50 -18.33 -4.69
N THR A 206 -3.24 -17.01 -4.76
CA THR A 206 -4.18 -15.99 -4.24
C THR A 206 -5.56 -16.12 -4.86
N ILE A 207 -5.63 -16.34 -6.19
CA ILE A 207 -6.87 -16.50 -6.94
C ILE A 207 -7.58 -17.83 -6.59
N HIS A 208 -6.87 -18.86 -6.10
CA HIS A 208 -7.48 -20.11 -5.64
C HIS A 208 -8.08 -20.00 -4.24
N GLN A 209 -7.43 -19.24 -3.34
CA GLN A 209 -7.82 -19.19 -1.93
C GLN A 209 -8.89 -18.14 -1.59
N ILE A 210 -9.12 -17.17 -2.48
CA ILE A 210 -10.02 -16.03 -2.29
C ILE A 210 -11.24 -16.14 -3.21
N THR A 211 -12.41 -15.82 -2.67
CA THR A 211 -13.66 -15.68 -3.43
C THR A 211 -14.17 -14.25 -3.39
N ILE A 212 -14.99 -13.84 -4.37
CA ILE A 212 -15.60 -12.49 -4.36
C ILE A 212 -16.56 -12.34 -3.18
N SER A 213 -17.19 -13.44 -2.77
CA SER A 213 -18.12 -13.45 -1.65
C SER A 213 -17.48 -13.05 -0.33
N ASP A 214 -16.19 -13.34 -0.14
CA ASP A 214 -15.42 -12.95 1.06
C ASP A 214 -15.38 -11.42 1.24
N PHE A 215 -15.38 -10.67 0.13
CA PHE A 215 -15.30 -9.20 0.16
C PHE A 215 -16.63 -8.50 0.42
N MET A 216 -17.77 -9.21 0.36
CA MET A 216 -19.08 -8.59 0.60
C MET A 216 -19.20 -8.01 2.01
N VAL A 217 -18.54 -8.62 3.00
CA VAL A 217 -18.55 -8.13 4.39
C VAL A 217 -17.96 -6.73 4.48
N PHE A 218 -16.89 -6.45 3.72
CA PHE A 218 -16.26 -5.13 3.68
C PHE A 218 -17.10 -4.09 2.96
N ILE A 219 -17.71 -4.45 1.84
CA ILE A 219 -18.55 -3.53 1.06
C ILE A 219 -19.77 -3.09 1.87
N LYS A 220 -20.35 -3.99 2.67
CA LYS A 220 -21.50 -3.71 3.56
C LYS A 220 -21.14 -2.77 4.72
N ASN A 221 -19.87 -2.67 5.11
CA ASN A 221 -19.48 -1.88 6.27
C ASN A 221 -19.55 -0.38 5.95
N LYS A 222 -20.58 0.29 6.52
CA LYS A 222 -20.85 1.68 6.18
C LYS A 222 -19.90 2.70 6.77
N GLY A 223 -19.17 2.34 7.82
CA GLY A 223 -18.24 3.25 8.49
C GLY A 223 -16.83 3.25 7.89
N ALA A 224 -16.51 2.33 6.98
CA ALA A 224 -15.13 2.06 6.57
C ALA A 224 -14.93 2.21 5.06
N ALA A 225 -14.97 3.45 4.56
CA ALA A 225 -14.78 3.76 3.14
C ALA A 225 -13.46 3.18 2.57
N GLU A 226 -12.39 3.19 3.36
CA GLU A 226 -11.10 2.63 2.97
C GLU A 226 -11.12 1.11 2.78
N LEU A 227 -11.90 0.39 3.60
CA LEU A 227 -12.10 -1.05 3.43
C LEU A 227 -12.96 -1.34 2.20
N GLN A 228 -14.01 -0.55 1.98
CA GLN A 228 -14.83 -0.65 0.78
C GLN A 228 -13.95 -0.44 -0.47
N TYR A 229 -13.06 0.55 -0.45
CA TYR A 229 -12.11 0.81 -1.52
C TYR A 229 -11.16 -0.36 -1.75
N GLY A 230 -10.50 -0.85 -0.69
CA GLY A 230 -9.59 -1.99 -0.78
C GLY A 230 -10.27 -3.25 -1.32
N ALA A 231 -11.51 -3.51 -0.93
CA ALA A 231 -12.29 -4.63 -1.42
C ALA A 231 -12.59 -4.56 -2.93
N ILE A 232 -13.10 -3.42 -3.42
CA ILE A 232 -13.38 -3.24 -4.84
C ILE A 232 -12.09 -3.29 -5.67
N LEU A 233 -11.02 -2.69 -5.16
CA LEU A 233 -9.70 -2.70 -5.79
C LEU A 233 -9.17 -4.13 -5.99
N VAL A 234 -9.27 -4.98 -4.97
CA VAL A 234 -8.87 -6.40 -5.07
C VAL A 234 -9.77 -7.17 -6.04
N ILE A 235 -11.10 -6.95 -6.02
CA ILE A 235 -12.03 -7.58 -6.96
C ILE A 235 -11.68 -7.25 -8.41
N ASN A 236 -11.43 -5.97 -8.70
CA ASN A 236 -11.01 -5.53 -10.04
C ASN A 236 -9.69 -6.19 -10.46
N ALA A 237 -8.72 -6.29 -9.54
CA ALA A 237 -7.46 -6.98 -9.80
C ALA A 237 -7.65 -8.49 -10.07
N LEU A 238 -8.51 -9.19 -9.31
CA LEU A 238 -8.82 -10.60 -9.54
C LEU A 238 -9.41 -10.83 -10.93
N ILE A 239 -10.41 -10.03 -11.32
CA ILE A 239 -11.06 -10.12 -12.64
C ILE A 239 -10.06 -9.82 -13.77
N ARG A 240 -9.13 -8.87 -13.54
CA ARG A 240 -8.09 -8.51 -14.51
C ARG A 240 -7.05 -9.62 -14.70
N CYS A 241 -6.65 -10.29 -13.62
CA CYS A 241 -5.65 -11.35 -13.66
C CYS A 241 -6.20 -12.66 -14.23
N CYS A 242 -7.48 -12.95 -14.03
CA CYS A 242 -8.11 -14.17 -14.54
C CYS A 242 -8.39 -14.11 -16.05
N LYS A 243 -8.37 -15.28 -16.70
CA LYS A 243 -8.84 -15.48 -18.08
C LYS A 243 -9.82 -16.66 -18.11
N GLY A 244 -10.48 -16.86 -19.25
CA GLY A 244 -11.33 -18.04 -19.48
C GLY A 244 -12.49 -18.15 -18.48
N GLU A 245 -12.80 -19.38 -18.07
CA GLU A 245 -13.96 -19.71 -17.25
C GLU A 245 -13.96 -19.03 -15.87
N LYS A 246 -12.81 -19.01 -15.18
CA LYS A 246 -12.68 -18.41 -13.85
C LYS A 246 -13.02 -16.93 -13.85
N ARG A 247 -12.60 -16.19 -14.89
CA ARG A 247 -13.01 -14.79 -15.09
C ARG A 247 -14.51 -14.65 -15.30
N HIS A 248 -15.14 -15.56 -16.04
CA HIS A 248 -16.60 -15.54 -16.23
C HIS A 248 -17.34 -15.85 -14.94
N GLN A 249 -16.84 -16.77 -14.11
CA GLN A 249 -17.40 -17.06 -12.79
C GLN A 249 -17.37 -15.82 -11.90
N PHE A 250 -16.23 -15.14 -11.83
CA PHE A 250 -16.10 -13.89 -11.08
C PHE A 250 -17.02 -12.78 -11.58
N ILE A 251 -17.13 -12.60 -12.89
CA ILE A 251 -18.07 -11.63 -13.47
C ILE A 251 -19.52 -11.99 -13.15
N LYS A 252 -19.89 -13.28 -13.19
CA LYS A 252 -21.23 -13.73 -12.78
C LYS A 252 -21.50 -13.42 -11.32
N GLU A 253 -20.51 -13.57 -10.43
CA GLU A 253 -20.67 -13.24 -9.01
C GLU A 253 -20.92 -11.75 -8.78
N ILE A 254 -20.17 -10.86 -9.45
CA ILE A 254 -20.41 -9.42 -9.31
C ILE A 254 -21.68 -8.93 -10.00
N ASP A 255 -22.17 -9.60 -11.05
CA ASP A 255 -23.43 -9.24 -11.73
C ASP A 255 -24.67 -9.74 -10.98
N LYS A 256 -24.50 -10.53 -9.90
CA LYS A 256 -25.59 -10.92 -9.01
C LYS A 256 -26.28 -9.66 -8.48
N ARG A 257 -27.62 -9.69 -8.50
CA ARG A 257 -28.46 -8.58 -8.03
C ARG A 257 -28.08 -8.12 -6.62
N SER A 258 -27.93 -9.07 -5.69
CA SER A 258 -27.54 -8.80 -4.30
C SER A 258 -26.22 -8.05 -4.18
N PHE A 259 -25.24 -8.36 -5.03
CA PHE A 259 -23.94 -7.70 -5.02
C PHE A 259 -24.07 -6.25 -5.54
N ARG A 260 -24.76 -6.06 -6.67
CA ARG A 260 -24.97 -4.72 -7.26
C ARG A 260 -25.77 -3.80 -6.34
N GLU A 261 -26.81 -4.31 -5.69
CA GLU A 261 -27.60 -3.57 -4.70
C GLU A 261 -26.73 -3.18 -3.49
N THR A 262 -25.91 -4.11 -2.99
CA THR A 262 -24.98 -3.82 -1.90
C THR A 262 -24.00 -2.70 -2.26
N VAL A 263 -23.39 -2.73 -3.45
CA VAL A 263 -22.49 -1.65 -3.92
C VAL A 263 -23.24 -0.34 -4.05
N TYR A 264 -24.45 -0.36 -4.61
CA TYR A 264 -25.25 0.85 -4.77
C TYR A 264 -25.60 1.49 -3.42
N GLU A 265 -26.19 0.73 -2.51
CA GLU A 265 -26.65 1.24 -1.21
C GLU A 265 -25.50 1.67 -0.29
N ASN A 266 -24.37 0.97 -0.34
CA ASN A 266 -23.28 1.18 0.61
C ASN A 266 -22.15 2.04 0.06
N ILE A 267 -22.06 2.29 -1.25
CA ILE A 267 -21.01 3.14 -1.82
C ILE A 267 -21.63 4.32 -2.58
N ILE A 268 -22.50 4.04 -3.56
CA ILE A 268 -22.99 5.06 -4.51
C ILE A 268 -24.02 5.99 -3.87
N ALA A 269 -25.01 5.44 -3.16
CA ALA A 269 -26.13 6.20 -2.59
C ALA A 269 -25.70 7.24 -1.55
N ARG A 270 -24.47 7.16 -1.03
CA ARG A 270 -23.92 8.13 -0.09
C ARG A 270 -23.53 9.47 -0.73
N GLY A 271 -23.36 9.53 -2.05
CA GLY A 271 -22.99 10.75 -2.77
C GLY A 271 -21.53 11.22 -2.59
N ASN A 272 -20.87 10.89 -1.48
CA ASN A 272 -19.47 11.27 -1.19
C ASN A 272 -18.47 10.21 -1.65
N VAL A 273 -18.43 9.94 -2.96
CA VAL A 273 -17.47 9.01 -3.56
C VAL A 273 -16.19 9.76 -3.91
N ASP A 274 -15.07 9.37 -3.32
CA ASP A 274 -13.77 9.95 -3.66
C ASP A 274 -13.33 9.59 -5.10
N LYS A 275 -12.33 10.31 -5.63
CA LYS A 275 -11.84 10.11 -7.01
C LYS A 275 -11.30 8.70 -7.25
N ASN A 276 -10.67 8.08 -6.25
CA ASN A 276 -10.05 6.77 -6.38
C ASN A 276 -11.12 5.68 -6.43
N MET A 277 -12.10 5.74 -5.53
CA MET A 277 -13.27 4.87 -5.53
C MET A 277 -14.08 5.05 -6.83
N ALA A 278 -14.27 6.27 -7.33
CA ALA A 278 -14.94 6.51 -8.59
C ALA A 278 -14.22 5.82 -9.77
N HIS A 279 -12.88 5.84 -9.78
CA HIS A 279 -12.08 5.11 -10.76
C HIS A 279 -12.31 3.60 -10.67
N GLU A 280 -12.30 3.04 -9.45
CA GLU A 280 -12.51 1.61 -9.24
C GLU A 280 -13.93 1.17 -9.61
N LEU A 281 -14.94 2.00 -9.35
CA LEU A 281 -16.32 1.76 -9.80
C LEU A 281 -16.45 1.80 -11.34
N TYR A 282 -15.71 2.69 -11.99
CA TYR A 282 -15.64 2.73 -13.46
C TYR A 282 -15.01 1.45 -14.04
N LEU A 283 -13.92 0.95 -13.44
CA LEU A 283 -13.31 -0.32 -13.85
C LEU A 283 -14.27 -1.49 -13.64
N TYR A 284 -14.92 -1.54 -12.48
CA TYR A 284 -15.95 -2.51 -12.15
C TYR A 284 -17.08 -2.53 -13.20
N GLN A 285 -17.63 -1.36 -13.54
CA GLN A 285 -18.67 -1.23 -14.57
C GLN A 285 -18.16 -1.68 -15.95
N THR A 286 -16.92 -1.33 -16.29
CA THR A 286 -16.29 -1.74 -17.55
C THR A 286 -16.20 -3.25 -17.67
N HIS A 287 -15.88 -3.96 -16.58
CA HIS A 287 -15.86 -5.43 -16.56
C HIS A 287 -17.23 -6.03 -16.85
N LEU A 288 -18.30 -5.51 -16.22
CA LEU A 288 -19.68 -5.96 -16.45
C LEU A 288 -20.12 -5.72 -17.90
N LEU A 289 -19.86 -4.52 -18.44
CA LEU A 289 -20.26 -4.16 -19.80
C LEU A 289 -19.52 -5.01 -20.85
N ARG A 290 -18.21 -5.22 -20.69
CA ARG A 290 -17.42 -6.07 -21.59
C ARG A 290 -17.98 -7.50 -21.67
N SER A 291 -18.44 -8.05 -20.55
CA SER A 291 -19.05 -9.38 -20.54
C SER A 291 -20.37 -9.42 -21.30
N ARG A 292 -21.23 -8.41 -21.13
CA ARG A 292 -22.49 -8.32 -21.87
C ARG A 292 -22.27 -8.18 -23.38
N VAL A 293 -21.30 -7.37 -23.80
CA VAL A 293 -20.93 -7.23 -25.23
C VAL A 293 -20.46 -8.58 -25.79
N GLN A 294 -19.67 -9.34 -25.03
CA GLN A 294 -19.23 -10.68 -25.45
C GLN A 294 -20.41 -11.64 -25.61
N GLN A 295 -21.38 -11.63 -24.69
CA GLN A 295 -22.60 -12.43 -24.81
C GLN A 295 -23.45 -12.03 -26.02
N ILE A 296 -23.56 -10.73 -26.33
CA ILE A 296 -24.29 -10.24 -27.51
C ILE A 296 -23.62 -10.72 -28.80
N LYS A 297 -22.28 -10.65 -28.88
CA LYS A 297 -21.53 -11.17 -30.04
C LYS A 297 -21.78 -12.67 -30.24
N ILE A 298 -21.65 -13.46 -29.17
CA ILE A 298 -21.90 -14.91 -29.22
C ILE A 298 -23.33 -15.19 -29.70
N ARG A 299 -24.35 -14.50 -29.15
CA ARG A 299 -25.75 -14.67 -29.60
C ARG A 299 -25.95 -14.32 -31.06
N ARG A 300 -25.31 -13.25 -31.55
CA ARG A 300 -25.34 -12.86 -32.96
C ARG A 300 -24.72 -13.94 -33.85
N ASP A 301 -23.56 -14.47 -33.47
CA ASP A 301 -22.87 -15.50 -34.25
C ASP A 301 -23.69 -16.81 -34.30
N PHE A 302 -24.31 -17.21 -33.18
CA PHE A 302 -25.25 -18.34 -33.16
C PHE A 302 -26.50 -18.11 -34.03
N ALA A 303 -27.05 -16.88 -34.01
CA ALA A 303 -28.16 -16.52 -34.89
C ALA A 303 -27.78 -16.60 -36.38
N LEU A 304 -26.56 -16.18 -36.74
CA LEU A 304 -26.04 -16.31 -38.10
C LEU A 304 -25.82 -17.77 -38.51
N LEU A 305 -25.24 -18.60 -37.64
CA LEU A 305 -25.01 -20.02 -37.91
C LEU A 305 -26.31 -20.82 -38.07
N SER A 306 -27.34 -20.50 -37.27
CA SER A 306 -28.66 -21.13 -37.41
C SER A 306 -29.42 -20.69 -38.66
N GLN A 307 -29.17 -19.48 -39.17
CA GLN A 307 -29.70 -19.03 -40.45
C GLN A 307 -28.97 -19.70 -41.65
N THR A 308 -27.64 -19.84 -41.60
CA THR A 308 -26.88 -20.54 -42.64
C THR A 308 -27.10 -22.06 -42.62
N GLY A 309 -27.37 -22.66 -41.46
CA GLY A 309 -27.72 -24.09 -41.36
C GLY A 309 -29.09 -24.42 -41.94
N ARG A 310 -30.02 -23.46 -41.97
CA ARG A 310 -31.34 -23.62 -42.61
C ARG A 310 -31.29 -23.47 -44.14
N THR A 311 -30.28 -22.80 -44.69
CA THR A 311 -30.13 -22.68 -46.16
C THR A 311 -29.53 -23.91 -46.83
N TYR A 312 -28.89 -24.84 -46.10
CA TYR A 312 -28.31 -26.07 -46.67
C TYR A 312 -29.22 -27.31 -46.59
N LEU A 313 -30.41 -27.21 -45.96
CA LEU A 313 -31.39 -28.31 -45.85
C LEU A 313 -32.66 -28.08 -46.69
N GLY A 314 -32.59 -27.20 -47.69
CA GLY A 314 -33.72 -26.82 -48.53
C GLY A 314 -33.45 -26.99 -50.02
N ASN A 315 -33.28 -28.23 -50.49
CA ASN A 315 -33.90 -28.77 -51.73
C ASN A 315 -33.33 -30.17 -52.04
N PRO A 316 -34.07 -31.25 -51.74
CA PRO A 316 -33.96 -32.48 -52.50
C PRO A 316 -34.91 -32.38 -53.69
N ASN A 317 -34.37 -31.99 -54.85
CA ASN A 317 -34.93 -32.32 -56.16
C ASN A 317 -33.79 -32.87 -57.01
#